data_AF-E9F1E7-F1
#
_entry.id   AF-E9F1E7-F1
#
_cell.length_a   1.000
_cell.length_b   1.000
_cell.length_c   1.000
_cell.angle_alpha   90.00
_cell.angle_beta   90.00
_cell.angle_gamma   90.00
#
_symmetry.space_group_name_H-M   'P 1'
#
loop_
_entity.id
_entity.type
_entity.pdbx_description
1 polymer ?
#
loop_
_entity_poly.entity_id
_entity_poly.type
_entity_poly.pdbx_seq_one_letter_code
_entity_poly.pdbx_strand_id
1 'polypeptide(L)'
;MSLVKLSESAPVRGLQSLSAVIQSPYFSGPLLAALLYAPDHLKQQVLQHLPPNFNIDVAKNVLQVLLGLGVLKTINQGLSSMAANSWRVTAAKGWDWPSEIAVVTGGCSGIGYCIVKRLVARRVKVAILDVQDPPKDFAADPLVRYYKCDITSPDSVAKAADAIRKDLGHPSILVNNAGITRPLPILEMPQDFLHKIFDVNCLSHWTLVQQFLPHMIKVNKGHIMTVASMASFIALPKGADYSATKAAALSFHESLAIELKHVYKADSVLTSVAHPNFVRTPLVQDFGHHLEEGGIRMLTPDGVAGVITDQIFRKRGAQLIIPDKQSSLTGIRGWPTWLKVILLDQLGSSSSKVGS
;
A
#
# COMPACT_ATOMS: atom_id res chain seq x y z
N MET A 1 -20.59 -15.46 12.83
CA MET A 1 -19.65 -15.63 11.71
C MET A 1 -19.20 -14.23 11.28
N SER A 2 -17.94 -13.85 11.46
CA SER A 2 -17.48 -12.46 11.22
C SER A 2 -17.74 -12.02 9.77
N LEU A 3 -18.17 -10.78 9.56
CA LEU A 3 -18.33 -10.16 8.23
C LEU A 3 -17.04 -10.27 7.40
N VAL A 4 -15.89 -10.26 8.06
CA VAL A 4 -14.58 -10.49 7.45
C VAL A 4 -14.45 -11.94 6.96
N LYS A 5 -14.82 -12.93 7.78
CA LYS A 5 -14.81 -14.36 7.40
C LYS A 5 -15.77 -14.67 6.24
N LEU A 6 -16.93 -14.03 6.19
CA LEU A 6 -17.87 -14.11 5.05
C LEU A 6 -17.25 -13.53 3.78
N SER A 7 -16.64 -12.35 3.85
CA SER A 7 -16.01 -11.67 2.71
C SER A 7 -14.83 -12.43 2.08
N GLU A 8 -14.20 -13.35 2.82
CA GLU A 8 -13.00 -14.07 2.40
C GLU A 8 -13.22 -15.54 2.02
N SER A 9 -14.45 -16.04 2.13
CA SER A 9 -14.82 -17.40 1.73
C SER A 9 -14.67 -17.60 0.21
N ALA A 10 -14.29 -18.80 -0.23
CA ALA A 10 -14.16 -19.15 -1.66
C ALA A 10 -15.38 -18.76 -2.53
N PRO A 11 -16.65 -19.03 -2.13
CA PRO A 11 -17.82 -18.60 -2.92
C PRO A 11 -17.94 -17.08 -3.00
N VAL A 12 -17.59 -16.35 -1.94
CA VAL A 12 -17.61 -14.88 -1.94
C VAL A 12 -16.47 -14.29 -2.77
N ARG A 13 -15.31 -14.95 -2.89
CA ARG A 13 -14.26 -14.55 -3.86
C ARG A 13 -14.69 -14.77 -5.31
N GLY A 14 -15.40 -15.86 -5.59
CA GLY A 14 -16.05 -16.07 -6.88
C GLY A 14 -17.00 -14.92 -7.19
N LEU A 15 -17.87 -14.57 -6.23
CA LEU A 15 -18.80 -13.45 -6.37
C LEU A 15 -18.12 -12.07 -6.46
N GLN A 16 -16.99 -11.85 -5.80
CA GLN A 16 -16.22 -10.59 -5.86
C GLN A 16 -15.40 -10.43 -7.15
N SER A 17 -14.82 -11.52 -7.65
CA SER A 17 -14.16 -11.51 -8.96
C SER A 17 -15.20 -11.33 -10.07
N LEU A 18 -16.35 -12.00 -9.96
CA LEU A 18 -17.52 -11.75 -10.79
C LEU A 18 -17.98 -10.30 -10.66
N SER A 19 -18.09 -9.73 -9.45
CA SER A 19 -18.54 -8.34 -9.30
C SER A 19 -17.57 -7.34 -9.92
N ALA A 20 -16.26 -7.54 -9.79
CA ALA A 20 -15.25 -6.69 -10.42
C ALA A 20 -15.30 -6.76 -11.96
N VAL A 21 -15.55 -7.96 -12.51
CA VAL A 21 -15.73 -8.17 -13.95
C VAL A 21 -17.03 -7.55 -14.43
N ILE A 22 -18.14 -7.77 -13.71
CA ILE A 22 -19.47 -7.29 -14.05
C ILE A 22 -19.57 -5.76 -13.96
N GLN A 23 -18.87 -5.14 -13.01
CA GLN A 23 -18.78 -3.68 -12.87
C GLN A 23 -17.75 -3.05 -13.82
N SER A 24 -17.03 -3.84 -14.62
CA SER A 24 -16.15 -3.28 -15.64
C SER A 24 -16.98 -2.68 -16.77
N PRO A 25 -16.74 -1.43 -17.20
CA PRO A 25 -17.42 -0.85 -18.36
C PRO A 25 -17.10 -1.63 -19.65
N TYR A 26 -15.97 -2.34 -19.69
CA TYR A 26 -15.57 -3.20 -20.80
C TYR A 26 -16.36 -4.52 -20.90
N PHE A 27 -17.06 -4.90 -19.83
CA PHE A 27 -17.94 -6.08 -19.82
C PHE A 27 -19.40 -5.66 -19.99
N SER A 28 -19.87 -4.72 -19.16
CA SER A 28 -21.25 -4.24 -19.16
C SER A 28 -21.62 -3.47 -20.43
N GLY A 29 -20.68 -2.71 -21.01
CA GLY A 29 -20.90 -1.91 -22.22
C GLY A 29 -21.20 -2.74 -23.47
N PRO A 30 -20.34 -3.68 -23.89
CA PRO A 30 -20.59 -4.54 -25.04
C PRO A 30 -21.84 -5.42 -24.86
N LEU A 31 -22.11 -5.90 -23.66
CA LEU A 31 -23.30 -6.72 -23.37
C LEU A 31 -24.60 -5.90 -23.46
N LEU A 32 -24.59 -4.66 -22.96
CA LEU A 32 -25.71 -3.73 -23.13
C LEU A 32 -25.89 -3.36 -24.61
N ALA A 33 -24.80 -3.11 -25.34
CA ALA A 33 -24.85 -2.83 -26.77
C ALA A 33 -25.43 -4.02 -27.57
N ALA A 34 -25.06 -5.25 -27.22
CA ALA A 34 -25.65 -6.45 -27.82
C ALA A 34 -27.16 -6.54 -27.53
N LEU A 35 -27.61 -6.26 -26.31
CA LEU A 35 -29.04 -6.28 -25.99
C LEU A 35 -29.85 -5.17 -26.67
N LEU A 36 -29.24 -4.02 -26.92
CA LEU A 36 -29.91 -2.90 -27.59
C LEU A 36 -29.91 -3.06 -29.12
N TYR A 37 -28.76 -3.42 -29.70
CA TYR A 37 -28.51 -3.31 -31.14
C TYR A 37 -28.37 -4.64 -31.88
N ALA A 38 -28.35 -5.80 -31.20
CA ALA A 38 -28.26 -7.08 -31.92
C ALA A 38 -29.51 -7.37 -32.77
N PRO A 39 -29.36 -8.01 -33.93
CA PRO A 39 -30.45 -8.50 -34.75
C PRO A 39 -31.40 -9.46 -34.00
N ASP A 40 -32.68 -9.44 -34.34
CA ASP A 40 -33.71 -10.20 -33.61
C ASP A 40 -33.50 -11.72 -33.65
N HIS A 41 -32.94 -12.26 -34.75
CA HIS A 41 -32.62 -13.68 -34.87
C HIS A 41 -31.55 -14.13 -33.85
N LEU A 42 -30.53 -13.32 -33.60
CA LEU A 42 -29.49 -13.58 -32.61
C LEU A 42 -30.03 -13.45 -31.18
N LYS A 43 -30.88 -12.45 -30.93
CA LYS A 43 -31.56 -12.30 -29.63
C LYS A 43 -32.41 -13.53 -29.31
N GLN A 44 -33.18 -14.03 -30.28
CA GLN A 44 -34.02 -15.21 -30.10
C GLN A 44 -33.21 -16.49 -29.84
N GLN A 45 -32.10 -16.72 -30.56
CA GLN A 45 -31.22 -17.88 -30.31
C GLN A 45 -30.61 -17.87 -28.90
N VAL A 46 -30.23 -16.70 -28.40
CA VAL A 46 -29.68 -16.55 -27.05
C VAL A 46 -30.77 -16.72 -25.99
N LEU A 47 -31.97 -16.16 -26.21
CA LEU A 47 -33.10 -16.27 -25.28
C LEU A 47 -33.56 -17.71 -25.08
N GLN A 48 -33.44 -18.57 -26.09
CA GLN A 48 -33.75 -20.00 -25.99
C GLN A 48 -32.87 -20.77 -25.00
N HIS A 49 -31.66 -20.26 -24.71
CA HIS A 49 -30.73 -20.86 -23.76
C HIS A 49 -30.79 -20.22 -22.36
N LEU A 50 -31.65 -19.21 -22.17
CA LEU A 50 -31.81 -18.51 -20.91
C LEU A 50 -32.99 -19.07 -20.10
N PRO A 51 -33.01 -18.87 -18.76
CA PRO A 51 -34.10 -19.35 -17.92
C PRO A 51 -35.46 -18.78 -18.38
N PRO A 52 -36.55 -19.55 -18.27
CA PRO A 52 -37.89 -19.13 -18.74
C PRO A 52 -38.42 -17.85 -18.07
N ASN A 53 -37.87 -17.46 -16.91
CA ASN A 53 -38.24 -16.24 -16.18
C ASN A 53 -37.30 -15.05 -16.46
N PHE A 54 -36.41 -15.14 -17.46
CA PHE A 54 -35.44 -14.08 -17.74
C PHE A 54 -36.13 -12.86 -18.36
N ASN A 55 -36.11 -11.73 -17.64
CA ASN A 55 -36.67 -10.47 -18.12
C ASN A 55 -35.57 -9.59 -18.74
N ILE A 56 -35.67 -9.36 -20.05
CA ILE A 56 -34.69 -8.58 -20.82
C ILE A 56 -34.64 -7.11 -20.37
N ASP A 57 -35.77 -6.50 -20.02
CA ASP A 57 -35.81 -5.10 -19.63
C ASP A 57 -35.20 -4.89 -18.24
N VAL A 58 -35.43 -5.84 -17.32
CA VAL A 58 -34.70 -5.88 -16.04
C VAL A 58 -33.19 -6.05 -16.29
N ALA A 59 -32.79 -6.96 -17.19
CA ALA A 59 -31.39 -7.16 -17.52
C ALA A 59 -30.73 -5.90 -18.13
N LYS A 60 -31.42 -5.17 -19.02
CA LYS A 60 -30.96 -3.89 -19.57
C LYS A 60 -30.77 -2.85 -18.46
N ASN A 61 -31.75 -2.69 -17.58
CA ASN A 61 -31.67 -1.72 -16.47
C ASN A 61 -30.50 -2.05 -15.53
N VAL A 62 -30.33 -3.32 -15.18
CA VAL A 62 -29.19 -3.78 -14.35
C VAL A 62 -27.86 -3.48 -15.05
N LEU A 63 -27.73 -3.76 -16.34
CA LEU A 63 -26.50 -3.49 -17.10
C LEU A 63 -26.22 -1.99 -17.26
N GLN A 64 -27.24 -1.15 -17.43
CA GLN A 64 -27.09 0.30 -17.44
C GLN A 64 -26.58 0.83 -16.10
N VAL A 65 -27.12 0.35 -14.98
CA VAL A 65 -26.65 0.72 -13.64
C VAL A 65 -25.20 0.28 -13.43
N LEU A 66 -24.87 -0.97 -13.81
CA LEU A 66 -23.51 -1.50 -13.69
C LEU A 66 -22.51 -0.73 -14.56
N LEU A 67 -22.89 -0.39 -15.79
CA LEU A 67 -22.08 0.44 -16.68
C LEU A 67 -21.88 1.84 -16.09
N GLY A 68 -22.94 2.48 -15.60
CA GLY A 68 -22.87 3.79 -14.96
C GLY A 68 -21.95 3.78 -13.74
N LEU A 69 -22.07 2.78 -12.85
CA LEU A 69 -21.17 2.59 -11.71
C LEU A 69 -19.73 2.32 -12.15
N GLY A 70 -19.53 1.51 -13.18
CA GLY A 70 -18.20 1.20 -13.73
C GLY A 70 -17.51 2.41 -14.34
N VAL A 71 -18.25 3.22 -15.11
CA VAL A 71 -17.78 4.49 -15.68
C VAL A 71 -17.44 5.47 -14.55
N LEU A 72 -18.33 5.66 -13.57
CA LEU A 72 -18.09 6.54 -12.44
C LEU A 72 -16.84 6.13 -11.66
N LYS A 73 -16.67 4.83 -11.39
CA LYS A 73 -15.48 4.28 -10.72
C LYS A 73 -14.21 4.55 -11.54
N THR A 74 -14.26 4.33 -12.86
CA THR A 74 -13.11 4.55 -13.76
C THR A 74 -12.71 6.03 -13.81
N ILE A 75 -13.70 6.93 -13.95
CA ILE A 75 -13.47 8.38 -13.92
C ILE A 75 -12.88 8.78 -12.57
N ASN A 76 -13.45 8.31 -11.45
CA ASN A 76 -12.94 8.60 -10.12
C ASN A 76 -11.49 8.13 -9.94
N GLN A 77 -11.16 6.90 -10.36
CA GLN A 77 -9.79 6.39 -10.32
C GLN A 77 -8.83 7.23 -11.16
N GLY A 78 -9.24 7.66 -12.35
CA GLY A 78 -8.49 8.58 -13.20
C GLY A 78 -8.22 9.91 -12.51
N LEU A 79 -9.26 10.54 -11.95
CA LEU A 79 -9.15 11.80 -11.21
C LEU A 79 -8.29 11.66 -9.95
N SER A 80 -8.46 10.59 -9.17
CA SER A 80 -7.61 10.32 -8.00
C SER A 80 -6.14 10.16 -8.40
N SER A 81 -5.86 9.43 -9.50
CA SER A 81 -4.50 9.27 -10.01
C SER A 81 -3.92 10.60 -10.51
N MET A 82 -4.73 11.45 -11.15
CA MET A 82 -4.29 12.79 -11.56
C MET A 82 -4.01 13.65 -10.32
N ALA A 83 -4.91 13.70 -9.36
CA ALA A 83 -4.76 14.49 -8.13
C ALA A 83 -3.48 14.11 -7.35
N ALA A 84 -3.21 12.81 -7.20
CA ALA A 84 -1.99 12.30 -6.55
C ALA A 84 -0.69 12.59 -7.33
N ASN A 85 -0.79 13.11 -8.55
CA ASN A 85 0.35 13.39 -9.45
C ASN A 85 0.34 14.84 -9.93
N SER A 86 -0.09 15.79 -9.08
CA SER A 86 -0.16 17.22 -9.41
C SER A 86 -0.98 17.51 -10.67
N TRP A 87 -2.08 16.78 -10.85
CA TRP A 87 -2.99 16.82 -12.01
C TRP A 87 -2.36 16.41 -13.35
N ARG A 88 -1.20 15.72 -13.31
CA ARG A 88 -0.53 15.20 -14.48
C ARG A 88 -1.26 13.96 -15.02
N VAL A 89 -1.55 13.99 -16.32
CA VAL A 89 -2.17 12.86 -17.02
C VAL A 89 -1.13 11.78 -17.34
N THR A 90 0.09 12.17 -17.70
CA THR A 90 1.18 11.26 -18.09
C THR A 90 2.05 10.86 -16.91
N ALA A 91 2.81 9.78 -17.07
CA ALA A 91 3.81 9.35 -16.10
C ALA A 91 4.98 10.35 -16.00
N ALA A 92 5.67 10.39 -14.86
CA ALA A 92 6.86 11.22 -14.72
C ALA A 92 7.95 10.80 -15.72
N LYS A 93 8.65 11.79 -16.29
CA LYS A 93 9.73 11.59 -17.28
C LYS A 93 11.10 11.50 -16.60
N GLY A 94 12.13 11.10 -17.34
CA GLY A 94 13.52 11.12 -16.85
C GLY A 94 13.94 9.94 -15.97
N TRP A 95 13.15 8.86 -15.98
CA TRP A 95 13.43 7.63 -15.25
C TRP A 95 14.11 6.59 -16.14
N ASP A 96 15.31 6.17 -15.74
CA ASP A 96 16.09 5.10 -16.36
C ASP A 96 16.60 4.14 -15.29
N TRP A 97 15.94 2.97 -15.15
CA TRP A 97 16.12 2.08 -13.98
C TRP A 97 17.59 1.67 -13.69
N PRO A 98 18.42 1.32 -14.68
CA PRO A 98 19.86 1.04 -14.45
C PRO A 98 20.66 2.22 -13.89
N SER A 99 20.20 3.45 -14.14
CA SER A 99 20.80 4.69 -13.64
C SER A 99 20.20 5.15 -12.31
N GLU A 100 19.10 4.54 -11.85
CA GLU A 100 18.45 4.91 -10.60
C GLU A 100 19.09 4.23 -9.38
N ILE A 101 19.06 4.95 -8.26
CA ILE A 101 19.53 4.48 -6.96
C ILE A 101 18.36 4.56 -5.98
N ALA A 102 18.08 3.44 -5.30
CA ALA A 102 17.06 3.34 -4.28
C ALA A 102 17.67 3.12 -2.90
N VAL A 103 17.21 3.88 -1.90
CA VAL A 103 17.48 3.61 -0.49
C VAL A 103 16.29 2.87 0.09
N VAL A 104 16.51 1.69 0.68
CA VAL A 104 15.46 0.88 1.32
C VAL A 104 15.83 0.66 2.78
N THR A 105 15.01 1.19 3.69
CA THR A 105 15.19 0.94 5.13
C THR A 105 14.53 -0.37 5.55
N GLY A 106 15.14 -1.12 6.47
CA GLY A 106 14.62 -2.43 6.86
C GLY A 106 14.68 -3.44 5.71
N GLY A 107 15.67 -3.32 4.83
CA GLY A 107 15.79 -4.09 3.59
C GLY A 107 16.29 -5.52 3.79
N CYS A 108 16.76 -5.91 4.97
CA CYS A 108 17.32 -7.25 5.19
C CYS A 108 16.26 -8.33 5.45
N SER A 109 14.99 -7.98 5.66
CA SER A 109 13.93 -8.96 5.96
C SER A 109 12.55 -8.56 5.45
N GLY A 110 11.61 -9.49 5.50
CA GLY A 110 10.17 -9.23 5.27
C GLY A 110 9.85 -8.55 3.94
N ILE A 111 9.05 -7.47 4.01
CA ILE A 111 8.63 -6.68 2.83
C ILE A 111 9.85 -5.98 2.20
N GLY A 112 10.73 -5.41 3.02
CA GLY A 112 11.93 -4.71 2.55
C GLY A 112 12.84 -5.59 1.70
N TYR A 113 13.10 -6.82 2.16
CA TYR A 113 13.83 -7.83 1.39
C TYR A 113 13.21 -8.07 0.01
N CYS A 114 11.89 -8.25 -0.05
CA CYS A 114 11.20 -8.47 -1.32
C CYS A 114 11.23 -7.22 -2.23
N ILE A 115 11.17 -6.01 -1.66
CA ILE A 115 11.31 -4.75 -2.39
C ILE A 115 12.71 -4.67 -3.02
N VAL A 116 13.77 -4.95 -2.26
CA VAL A 116 15.16 -4.95 -2.75
C VAL A 116 15.28 -5.88 -3.95
N LYS A 117 14.84 -7.14 -3.83
CA LYS A 117 14.91 -8.12 -4.94
C LYS A 117 14.23 -7.62 -6.21
N ARG A 118 13.06 -7.00 -6.09
CA ARG A 118 12.31 -6.50 -7.24
C ARG A 118 12.93 -5.27 -7.88
N LEU A 119 13.55 -4.39 -7.09
CA LEU A 119 14.30 -3.24 -7.61
C LEU A 119 15.54 -3.71 -8.38
N VAL A 120 16.32 -4.63 -7.79
CA VAL A 120 17.48 -5.27 -8.43
C VAL A 120 17.10 -5.99 -9.73
N ALA A 121 15.95 -6.69 -9.75
CA ALA A 121 15.44 -7.34 -10.96
C ALA A 121 15.18 -6.36 -12.12
N ARG A 122 14.96 -5.07 -11.84
CA ARG A 122 14.88 -3.98 -12.82
C ARG A 122 16.18 -3.20 -13.00
N ARG A 123 17.31 -3.75 -12.54
CA ARG A 123 18.68 -3.17 -12.62
C ARG A 123 18.88 -1.91 -11.76
N VAL A 124 17.97 -1.59 -10.84
CA VAL A 124 18.12 -0.45 -9.92
C VAL A 124 19.23 -0.77 -8.91
N LYS A 125 20.13 0.18 -8.66
CA LYS A 125 21.13 0.06 -7.59
C LYS A 125 20.45 0.29 -6.25
N VAL A 126 20.67 -0.57 -5.27
CA VAL A 126 19.96 -0.50 -3.98
C VAL A 126 20.94 -0.33 -2.84
N ALA A 127 20.77 0.75 -2.08
CA ALA A 127 21.37 0.93 -0.76
C ALA A 127 20.41 0.43 0.32
N ILE A 128 20.80 -0.60 1.06
CA ILE A 128 20.06 -1.11 2.20
C ILE A 128 20.54 -0.41 3.47
N LEU A 129 19.61 0.21 4.20
CA LEU A 129 19.84 0.68 5.57
C LEU A 129 19.15 -0.28 6.52
N ASP A 130 19.92 -1.01 7.33
CA ASP A 130 19.36 -1.94 8.31
C ASP A 130 20.29 -2.09 9.51
N VAL A 131 19.71 -2.43 10.66
CA VAL A 131 20.45 -2.83 11.86
C VAL A 131 20.77 -4.32 11.84
N GLN A 132 20.10 -5.12 11.01
CA GLN A 132 20.39 -6.53 10.78
C GLN A 132 21.42 -6.69 9.66
N ASP A 133 22.26 -7.71 9.75
CA ASP A 133 23.23 -8.01 8.70
C ASP A 133 22.51 -8.47 7.43
N PRO A 134 23.06 -8.18 6.23
CA PRO A 134 22.38 -8.49 4.98
C PRO A 134 22.34 -10.01 4.74
N PRO A 135 21.23 -10.53 4.18
CA PRO A 135 21.17 -11.89 3.67
C PRO A 135 22.31 -12.19 2.68
N LYS A 136 22.76 -13.44 2.64
CA LYS A 136 23.94 -13.86 1.84
C LYS A 136 23.78 -13.57 0.34
N ASP A 137 22.55 -13.64 -0.17
CA ASP A 137 22.25 -13.32 -1.57
C ASP A 137 22.45 -11.84 -1.91
N PHE A 138 22.18 -10.92 -0.98
CA PHE A 138 22.48 -9.49 -1.17
C PHE A 138 23.96 -9.16 -1.04
N ALA A 139 24.68 -9.86 -0.18
CA ALA A 139 26.13 -9.66 -0.04
C ALA A 139 26.90 -9.99 -1.33
N ALA A 140 26.37 -10.88 -2.17
CA ALA A 140 26.98 -11.29 -3.44
C ALA A 140 26.50 -10.47 -4.65
N ASP A 141 25.45 -9.65 -4.50
CA ASP A 141 24.86 -8.92 -5.63
C ASP A 141 25.57 -7.57 -5.87
N PRO A 142 26.14 -7.34 -7.07
CA PRO A 142 26.87 -6.10 -7.35
C PRO A 142 26.00 -4.84 -7.36
N LEU A 143 24.68 -4.98 -7.51
CA LEU A 143 23.72 -3.87 -7.49
C LEU A 143 23.27 -3.51 -6.08
N VAL A 144 23.60 -4.31 -5.07
CA VAL A 144 23.20 -4.08 -3.68
C VAL A 144 24.41 -3.62 -2.86
N ARG A 145 24.23 -2.55 -2.09
CA ARG A 145 25.18 -2.11 -1.08
C ARG A 145 24.49 -2.00 0.27
N TYR A 146 25.09 -2.62 1.27
CA TYR A 146 24.60 -2.63 2.62
C TYR A 146 25.30 -1.58 3.47
N TYR A 147 24.54 -0.85 4.27
CA TYR A 147 25.02 0.09 5.26
C TYR A 147 24.38 -0.25 6.61
N LYS A 148 25.19 -0.66 7.59
CA LYS A 148 24.76 -0.82 8.98
C LYS A 148 24.32 0.54 9.50
N CYS A 149 23.03 0.72 9.71
CA CYS A 149 22.47 2.02 10.05
C CYS A 149 21.31 1.85 11.03
N ASP A 150 21.44 2.51 12.19
CA ASP A 150 20.30 2.71 13.09
C ASP A 150 19.58 3.99 12.68
N ILE A 151 18.42 3.82 12.06
CA ILE A 151 17.62 4.94 11.54
C ILE A 151 17.00 5.81 12.63
N THR A 152 17.10 5.41 13.90
CA THR A 152 16.70 6.25 15.04
C THR A 152 17.76 7.30 15.39
N SER A 153 18.98 7.16 14.87
CA SER A 153 20.10 8.09 15.11
C SER A 153 20.31 9.01 13.90
N PRO A 154 20.07 10.32 14.02
CA PRO A 154 20.35 11.27 12.95
C PRO A 154 21.78 11.24 12.45
N ASP A 155 22.76 11.04 13.35
CA ASP A 155 24.17 10.93 12.99
C ASP A 155 24.47 9.65 12.20
N SER A 156 23.85 8.52 12.57
CA SER A 156 23.98 7.26 11.81
C SER A 156 23.41 7.42 10.41
N VAL A 157 22.23 8.04 10.29
CA VAL A 157 21.57 8.29 9.01
C VAL A 157 22.38 9.25 8.13
N ALA A 158 22.93 10.33 8.71
CA ALA A 158 23.78 11.27 7.98
C ALA A 158 25.07 10.60 7.44
N LYS A 159 25.78 9.84 8.29
CA LYS A 159 26.98 9.08 7.88
C LYS A 159 26.67 8.08 6.77
N ALA A 160 25.56 7.33 6.89
CA ALA A 160 25.13 6.40 5.85
C ALA A 160 24.77 7.13 4.55
N ALA A 161 24.06 8.26 4.63
CA ALA A 161 23.69 9.06 3.47
C ALA A 161 24.92 9.63 2.73
N ASP A 162 25.94 10.09 3.45
CA ASP A 162 27.21 10.53 2.87
C ASP A 162 27.95 9.38 2.17
N ALA A 163 28.01 8.20 2.80
CA ALA A 163 28.60 7.02 2.21
C ALA A 163 27.85 6.58 0.93
N ILE A 164 26.51 6.55 0.96
CA ILE A 164 25.68 6.26 -0.23
C ILE A 164 25.98 7.23 -1.36
N ARG A 165 26.02 8.54 -1.07
CA ARG A 165 26.33 9.58 -2.07
C ARG A 165 27.69 9.38 -2.70
N LYS A 166 28.68 8.98 -1.90
CA LYS A 166 30.05 8.70 -2.36
C LYS A 166 30.13 7.43 -3.21
N ASP A 167 29.50 6.35 -2.76
CA ASP A 167 29.68 5.02 -3.35
C ASP A 167 28.79 4.80 -4.59
N LEU A 168 27.56 5.32 -4.55
CA LEU A 168 26.54 5.05 -5.56
C LEU A 168 26.13 6.32 -6.33
N GLY A 169 26.14 7.48 -5.67
CA GLY A 169 25.61 8.75 -6.17
C GLY A 169 24.33 9.17 -5.44
N HIS A 170 23.58 10.11 -6.03
CA HIS A 170 22.38 10.65 -5.39
C HIS A 170 21.15 9.73 -5.59
N PRO A 171 20.51 9.26 -4.50
CA PRO A 171 19.28 8.47 -4.61
C PRO A 171 18.13 9.21 -5.28
N SER A 172 17.39 8.48 -6.11
CA SER A 172 16.14 8.92 -6.73
C SER A 172 14.92 8.28 -6.09
N ILE A 173 15.08 7.18 -5.36
CA ILE A 173 14.00 6.48 -4.66
C ILE A 173 14.37 6.37 -3.18
N LEU A 174 13.44 6.73 -2.29
CA LEU A 174 13.53 6.47 -0.86
C LEU A 174 12.34 5.63 -0.43
N VAL A 175 12.59 4.44 0.12
CA VAL A 175 11.57 3.56 0.68
C VAL A 175 11.73 3.55 2.20
N ASN A 176 10.87 4.31 2.86
CA ASN A 176 10.68 4.31 4.32
C ASN A 176 9.86 3.06 4.69
N ASN A 177 10.55 1.93 4.90
CA ASN A 177 9.94 0.61 5.14
C ASN A 177 10.18 0.04 6.53
N ALA A 178 11.33 0.35 7.16
CA ALA A 178 11.67 -0.14 8.47
C ALA A 178 10.54 0.10 9.50
N GLY A 179 10.32 -0.88 10.37
CA GLY A 179 9.32 -0.77 11.40
C GLY A 179 9.45 -1.83 12.48
N ILE A 180 8.98 -1.50 13.68
CA ILE A 180 8.85 -2.42 14.81
C ILE A 180 7.43 -2.38 15.38
N THR A 181 7.05 -3.43 16.09
CA THR A 181 5.77 -3.52 16.80
C THR A 181 5.91 -4.51 17.95
N ARG A 182 5.14 -4.30 19.02
CA ARG A 182 5.01 -5.27 20.12
C ARG A 182 3.57 -5.18 20.64
N PRO A 183 2.72 -6.18 20.41
CA PRO A 183 1.31 -6.06 20.77
C PRO A 183 1.10 -6.23 22.28
N LEU A 184 1.03 -5.12 23.02
CA LEU A 184 0.77 -5.09 24.47
C LEU A 184 -0.38 -4.16 24.82
N PRO A 185 -1.17 -4.46 25.88
CA PRO A 185 -2.05 -3.49 26.51
C PRO A 185 -1.29 -2.22 26.90
N ILE A 186 -1.99 -1.07 26.90
CA ILE A 186 -1.35 0.24 27.13
C ILE A 186 -0.63 0.32 28.47
N LEU A 187 -1.17 -0.35 29.51
CA LEU A 187 -0.61 -0.34 30.86
C LEU A 187 0.63 -1.24 31.01
N GLU A 188 0.87 -2.14 30.07
CA GLU A 188 1.99 -3.09 30.08
C GLU A 188 3.14 -2.64 29.17
N MET A 189 2.94 -1.56 28.40
CA MET A 189 3.93 -1.08 27.44
C MET A 189 5.16 -0.47 28.14
N PRO A 190 6.37 -1.02 27.94
CA PRO A 190 7.59 -0.42 28.47
C PRO A 190 7.86 0.94 27.82
N GLN A 191 8.27 1.94 28.61
CA GLN A 191 8.49 3.31 28.14
C GLN A 191 9.60 3.41 27.08
N ASP A 192 10.68 2.66 27.28
CA ASP A 192 11.80 2.53 26.34
C ASP A 192 11.34 1.99 24.98
N PHE A 193 10.47 0.98 24.96
CA PHE A 193 9.89 0.49 23.71
C PHE A 193 8.93 1.51 23.09
N LEU A 194 8.13 2.21 23.90
CA LEU A 194 7.24 3.27 23.44
C LEU A 194 7.98 4.40 22.73
N HIS A 195 9.11 4.87 23.28
CA HIS A 195 9.95 5.86 22.57
C HIS A 195 10.51 5.27 21.27
N LYS A 196 11.09 4.07 21.36
CA LYS A 196 11.73 3.41 20.22
C LYS A 196 10.78 3.18 19.05
N ILE A 197 9.53 2.80 19.28
CA ILE A 197 8.57 2.58 18.18
C ILE A 197 8.23 3.89 17.46
N PHE A 198 8.14 5.02 18.17
CA PHE A 198 7.96 6.33 17.53
C PHE A 198 9.21 6.75 16.76
N ASP A 199 10.40 6.52 17.32
CA ASP A 199 11.66 6.83 16.64
C ASP A 199 11.79 6.05 15.33
N VAL A 200 11.55 4.73 15.37
CA VAL A 200 11.65 3.87 14.19
C VAL A 200 10.53 4.13 13.19
N ASN A 201 9.27 4.07 13.60
CA ASN A 201 8.13 4.03 12.66
C ASN A 201 7.70 5.43 12.17
N CYS A 202 8.18 6.50 12.81
CA CYS A 202 7.73 7.86 12.52
C CYS A 202 8.88 8.86 12.37
N LEU A 203 9.66 9.11 13.42
CA LEU A 203 10.67 10.19 13.40
C LEU A 203 11.80 9.91 12.41
N SER A 204 12.20 8.64 12.24
CA SER A 204 13.20 8.23 11.25
C SER A 204 12.84 8.69 9.84
N HIS A 205 11.55 8.69 9.47
CA HIS A 205 11.10 9.12 8.15
C HIS A 205 11.46 10.59 7.90
N TRP A 206 11.35 11.41 8.94
CA TRP A 206 11.69 12.83 8.88
C TRP A 206 13.18 13.00 8.59
N THR A 207 14.03 12.33 9.37
CA THR A 207 15.49 12.36 9.22
C THR A 207 15.94 11.85 7.85
N LEU A 208 15.37 10.74 7.39
CA LEU A 208 15.67 10.15 6.08
C LEU A 208 15.29 11.10 4.94
N VAL A 209 14.09 11.70 5.00
CA VAL A 209 13.65 12.68 4.01
C VAL A 209 14.57 13.90 4.00
N GLN A 210 14.97 14.43 5.16
CA GLN A 210 15.91 15.55 5.23
C GLN A 210 17.28 15.23 4.58
N GLN A 211 17.74 13.97 4.63
CA GLN A 211 19.01 13.57 4.01
C GLN A 211 18.94 13.37 2.50
N PHE A 212 17.83 12.85 1.96
CA PHE A 212 17.76 12.44 0.56
C PHE A 212 16.92 13.35 -0.33
N LEU A 213 15.93 14.05 0.23
CA LEU A 213 15.03 14.92 -0.53
C LEU A 213 15.69 16.14 -1.19
N PRO A 214 16.70 16.82 -0.60
CA PRO A 214 17.25 18.05 -1.19
C PRO A 214 17.73 17.89 -2.63
N HIS A 215 18.37 16.77 -2.96
CA HIS A 215 18.80 16.51 -4.34
C HIS A 215 17.59 16.21 -5.24
N MET A 216 16.60 15.44 -4.78
CA MET A 216 15.38 15.15 -5.55
C MET A 216 14.64 16.44 -5.94
N ILE A 217 14.56 17.41 -5.01
CA ILE A 217 14.01 18.75 -5.28
C ILE A 217 14.86 19.48 -6.32
N LYS A 218 16.19 19.51 -6.13
CA LYS A 218 17.11 20.21 -7.03
C LYS A 218 16.98 19.75 -8.49
N VAL A 219 16.80 18.45 -8.72
CA VAL A 219 16.63 17.89 -10.08
C VAL A 219 15.17 17.71 -10.49
N ASN A 220 14.22 18.11 -9.62
CA ASN A 220 12.79 17.85 -9.74
C ASN A 220 12.48 16.41 -10.20
N LYS A 221 13.13 15.43 -9.57
CA LYS A 221 12.96 14.00 -9.88
C LYS A 221 13.22 13.18 -8.62
N GLY A 222 12.24 12.38 -8.24
CA GLY A 222 12.40 11.39 -7.20
C GLY A 222 11.10 10.67 -6.87
N HIS A 223 11.17 9.68 -5.99
CA HIS A 223 10.00 8.98 -5.47
C HIS A 223 10.21 8.60 -4.00
N ILE A 224 9.37 9.16 -3.12
CA ILE A 224 9.33 8.80 -1.70
C ILE A 224 8.18 7.83 -1.47
N MET A 225 8.50 6.62 -1.06
CA MET A 225 7.57 5.55 -0.70
C MET A 225 7.55 5.38 0.83
N THR A 226 6.39 5.61 1.45
CA THR A 226 6.17 5.38 2.88
C THR A 226 5.38 4.09 3.09
N VAL A 227 5.93 3.11 3.81
CA VAL A 227 5.21 1.89 4.20
C VAL A 227 4.52 2.11 5.56
N ALA A 228 3.26 2.52 5.48
CA ALA A 228 2.38 2.70 6.63
C ALA A 228 1.69 1.36 6.98
N SER A 229 0.38 1.38 7.27
CA SER A 229 -0.42 0.20 7.55
C SER A 229 -1.91 0.52 7.43
N MET A 230 -2.76 -0.50 7.35
CA MET A 230 -4.19 -0.36 7.65
C MET A 230 -4.43 0.20 9.07
N ALA A 231 -3.46 0.02 9.99
CA ALA A 231 -3.48 0.60 11.33
C ALA A 231 -3.49 2.15 11.36
N SER A 232 -3.17 2.82 10.24
CA SER A 232 -3.36 4.27 10.10
C SER A 232 -4.84 4.66 10.27
N PHE A 233 -5.77 3.81 9.81
CA PHE A 233 -7.20 4.09 9.79
C PHE A 233 -7.96 3.39 10.91
N ILE A 234 -7.57 2.16 11.25
CA ILE A 234 -8.28 1.31 12.20
C ILE A 234 -7.32 0.89 13.31
N ALA A 235 -7.63 1.24 14.55
CA ALA A 235 -6.87 0.80 15.72
C ALA A 235 -7.52 -0.45 16.35
N LEU A 236 -6.69 -1.40 16.77
CA LEU A 236 -7.12 -2.62 17.47
C LEU A 236 -6.56 -2.64 18.90
N PRO A 237 -7.16 -3.41 19.83
CA PRO A 237 -6.59 -3.64 21.14
C PRO A 237 -5.13 -4.12 21.06
N LYS A 238 -4.33 -3.74 22.05
CA LYS A 238 -2.89 -4.03 22.12
C LYS A 238 -2.03 -3.40 21.00
N GLY A 239 -2.58 -2.49 20.18
CA GLY A 239 -1.86 -1.84 19.07
C GLY A 239 -1.94 -0.31 19.09
N ALA A 240 -2.11 0.30 20.26
CA ALA A 240 -2.32 1.74 20.39
C ALA A 240 -1.12 2.56 19.90
N ASP A 241 0.09 2.20 20.34
CA ASP A 241 1.37 2.75 19.92
C ASP A 241 1.62 2.56 18.42
N TYR A 242 1.47 1.33 17.92
CA TYR A 242 1.65 1.02 16.50
C TYR A 242 0.67 1.80 15.62
N SER A 243 -0.62 1.83 15.99
CA SER A 243 -1.64 2.59 15.24
C SER A 243 -1.37 4.09 15.28
N ALA A 244 -0.92 4.62 16.42
CA ALA A 244 -0.52 6.02 16.54
C ALA A 244 0.66 6.36 15.60
N THR A 245 1.72 5.54 15.61
CA THR A 245 2.87 5.76 14.72
C THR A 245 2.51 5.63 13.23
N LYS A 246 1.64 4.68 12.85
CA LYS A 246 1.21 4.52 11.45
C LYS A 246 0.23 5.60 11.00
N ALA A 247 -0.58 6.17 11.90
CA ALA A 247 -1.36 7.37 11.61
C ALA A 247 -0.45 8.60 11.44
N ALA A 248 0.57 8.76 12.30
CA ALA A 248 1.56 9.83 12.18
C ALA A 248 2.36 9.73 10.88
N ALA A 249 2.76 8.53 10.47
CA ALA A 249 3.45 8.30 9.19
C ALA A 249 2.59 8.68 7.97
N LEU A 250 1.27 8.45 8.02
CA LEU A 250 0.33 8.89 6.97
C LEU A 250 0.25 10.42 6.94
N SER A 251 0.04 11.06 8.08
CA SER A 251 -0.05 12.53 8.17
C SER A 251 1.25 13.22 7.70
N PHE A 252 2.41 12.70 8.12
CA PHE A 252 3.72 13.13 7.62
C PHE A 252 3.80 13.06 6.09
N HIS A 253 3.37 11.93 5.53
CA HIS A 253 3.39 11.71 4.08
C HIS A 253 2.50 12.70 3.32
N GLU A 254 1.29 12.97 3.83
CA GLU A 254 0.35 13.92 3.26
C GLU A 254 0.92 15.35 3.28
N SER A 255 1.50 15.77 4.41
CA SER A 255 2.15 17.08 4.53
C SER A 255 3.30 17.23 3.54
N LEU A 256 4.19 16.22 3.47
CA LEU A 256 5.32 16.22 2.55
C LEU A 256 4.87 16.35 1.09
N ALA A 257 3.81 15.64 0.68
CA ALA A 257 3.28 15.73 -0.68
C ALA A 257 2.80 17.15 -1.04
N ILE A 258 2.15 17.83 -0.09
CA ILE A 258 1.68 19.21 -0.26
C ILE A 258 2.87 20.19 -0.28
N GLU A 259 3.86 20.03 0.60
CA GLU A 259 5.07 20.85 0.61
C GLU A 259 5.86 20.75 -0.69
N LEU A 260 6.04 19.54 -1.24
CA LEU A 260 6.70 19.33 -2.53
C LEU A 260 6.08 20.18 -3.63
N LYS A 261 4.76 20.23 -3.70
CA LYS A 261 4.03 21.01 -4.70
C LYS A 261 4.07 22.52 -4.40
N HIS A 262 3.80 22.92 -3.17
CA HIS A 262 3.48 24.31 -2.85
C HIS A 262 4.65 25.11 -2.28
N VAL A 263 5.55 24.46 -1.53
CA VAL A 263 6.75 25.09 -0.96
C VAL A 263 7.93 24.93 -1.92
N TYR A 264 8.26 23.69 -2.28
CA TYR A 264 9.48 23.38 -3.04
C TYR A 264 9.32 23.48 -4.57
N LYS A 265 8.07 23.59 -5.06
CA LYS A 265 7.74 23.60 -6.50
C LYS A 265 8.33 22.41 -7.27
N ALA A 266 8.46 21.27 -6.59
CA ALA A 266 9.05 20.04 -7.08
C ALA A 266 7.94 19.01 -7.43
N ASP A 267 7.10 19.37 -8.40
CA ASP A 267 5.90 18.63 -8.79
C ASP A 267 6.16 17.25 -9.44
N SER A 268 7.42 16.94 -9.73
CA SER A 268 7.90 15.72 -10.36
C SER A 268 8.68 14.82 -9.36
N VAL A 269 8.78 15.25 -8.09
CA VAL A 269 9.10 14.37 -6.97
C VAL A 269 7.82 13.69 -6.51
N LEU A 270 7.73 12.40 -6.78
CA LEU A 270 6.54 11.58 -6.52
C LEU A 270 6.49 11.15 -5.06
N THR A 271 5.27 11.00 -4.54
CA THR A 271 5.03 10.44 -3.22
C THR A 271 4.05 9.28 -3.32
N SER A 272 4.33 8.19 -2.60
CA SER A 272 3.36 7.11 -2.44
C SER A 272 3.37 6.56 -1.03
N VAL A 273 2.20 6.18 -0.54
CA VAL A 273 2.04 5.57 0.78
C VAL A 273 1.32 4.24 0.65
N ALA A 274 1.89 3.20 1.24
CA ALA A 274 1.34 1.86 1.24
C ALA A 274 0.73 1.52 2.59
N HIS A 275 -0.49 0.98 2.58
CA HIS A 275 -1.24 0.54 3.74
C HIS A 275 -1.49 -0.96 3.66
N PRO A 276 -0.47 -1.80 3.93
CA PRO A 276 -0.67 -3.23 4.04
C PRO A 276 -1.49 -3.58 5.28
N ASN A 277 -2.38 -4.56 5.11
CA ASN A 277 -2.91 -5.35 6.21
C ASN A 277 -1.86 -6.38 6.67
N PHE A 278 -2.18 -7.27 7.62
CA PHE A 278 -1.24 -8.24 8.18
C PHE A 278 -0.46 -9.03 7.12
N VAL A 279 0.87 -9.05 7.25
CA VAL A 279 1.80 -9.68 6.30
C VAL A 279 2.69 -10.66 7.04
N ARG A 280 2.88 -11.87 6.48
CA ARG A 280 3.77 -12.91 7.05
C ARG A 280 5.24 -12.48 6.99
N THR A 281 5.67 -11.73 7.99
CA THR A 281 7.02 -11.18 8.11
C THR A 281 7.56 -11.44 9.52
N PRO A 282 8.88 -11.32 9.75
CA PRO A 282 9.44 -11.39 11.10
C PRO A 282 8.78 -10.41 12.08
N LEU A 283 8.26 -9.28 11.60
CA LEU A 283 7.55 -8.27 12.42
C LEU A 283 6.34 -8.84 13.19
N VAL A 284 5.68 -9.87 12.65
CA VAL A 284 4.49 -10.49 13.26
C VAL A 284 4.77 -11.92 13.73
N GLN A 285 6.03 -12.38 13.73
CA GLN A 285 6.36 -13.78 13.98
C GLN A 285 5.85 -14.28 15.35
N ASP A 286 5.94 -13.44 16.38
CA ASP A 286 5.56 -13.81 17.75
C ASP A 286 4.05 -13.93 17.98
N PHE A 287 3.22 -13.36 17.09
CA PHE A 287 1.76 -13.32 17.26
C PHE A 287 0.96 -13.67 16.01
N GLY A 288 1.63 -13.95 14.90
CA GLY A 288 1.03 -14.22 13.60
C GLY A 288 0.15 -15.47 13.60
N HIS A 289 0.57 -16.52 14.30
CA HIS A 289 -0.19 -17.77 14.41
C HIS A 289 -1.58 -17.54 15.05
N HIS A 290 -1.64 -16.77 16.14
CA HIS A 290 -2.92 -16.45 16.77
C HIS A 290 -3.84 -15.66 15.80
N LEU A 291 -3.28 -14.75 14.98
CA LEU A 291 -4.09 -14.02 14.00
C LEU A 291 -4.74 -14.96 12.98
N GLU A 292 -4.01 -15.99 12.52
CA GLU A 292 -4.54 -16.99 11.58
C GLU A 292 -5.60 -17.87 12.22
N GLU A 293 -5.45 -18.26 13.49
CA GLU A 293 -6.48 -18.97 14.26
C GLU A 293 -7.76 -18.13 14.44
N GLY A 294 -7.58 -16.82 14.63
CA GLY A 294 -8.66 -15.82 14.59
C GLY A 294 -9.38 -15.74 13.23
N GLY A 295 -8.79 -16.33 12.19
CA GLY A 295 -9.28 -16.37 10.81
C GLY A 295 -8.85 -15.19 9.96
N ILE A 296 -7.78 -14.48 10.35
CA ILE A 296 -7.16 -13.43 9.54
C ILE A 296 -6.23 -14.11 8.54
N ARG A 297 -6.49 -13.92 7.24
CA ARG A 297 -5.59 -14.40 6.20
C ARG A 297 -4.47 -13.39 5.95
N MET A 298 -3.26 -13.71 6.41
CA MET A 298 -2.09 -12.87 6.19
C MET A 298 -1.63 -12.87 4.72
N LEU A 299 -1.22 -11.70 4.25
CA LEU A 299 -0.59 -11.47 2.94
C LEU A 299 0.83 -12.02 2.91
N THR A 300 1.36 -12.23 1.70
CA THR A 300 2.78 -12.56 1.51
C THR A 300 3.61 -11.28 1.39
N PRO A 301 4.84 -11.25 1.93
CA PRO A 301 5.75 -10.11 1.75
C PRO A 301 5.99 -9.80 0.28
N ASP A 302 6.12 -10.84 -0.53
CA ASP A 302 6.29 -10.74 -1.98
C ASP A 302 5.09 -10.05 -2.64
N GLY A 303 3.85 -10.42 -2.29
CA GLY A 303 2.66 -9.79 -2.87
C GLY A 303 2.57 -8.29 -2.55
N VAL A 304 2.89 -7.92 -1.31
CA VAL A 304 2.91 -6.51 -0.87
C VAL A 304 4.03 -5.73 -1.57
N ALA A 305 5.24 -6.27 -1.59
CA ALA A 305 6.37 -5.67 -2.29
C ALA A 305 6.12 -5.52 -3.80
N GLY A 306 5.38 -6.44 -4.41
CA GLY A 306 4.95 -6.35 -5.81
C GLY A 306 4.12 -5.10 -6.06
N VAL A 307 3.07 -4.88 -5.27
CA VAL A 307 2.21 -3.68 -5.40
C VAL A 307 3.01 -2.39 -5.19
N ILE A 308 3.89 -2.36 -4.18
CA ILE A 308 4.74 -1.19 -3.87
C ILE A 308 5.67 -0.86 -5.04
N THR A 309 6.42 -1.86 -5.51
CA THR A 309 7.42 -1.65 -6.56
C THR A 309 6.78 -1.40 -7.92
N ASP A 310 5.69 -2.07 -8.26
CA ASP A 310 4.92 -1.78 -9.48
C ASP A 310 4.44 -0.33 -9.51
N GLN A 311 4.06 0.24 -8.36
CA GLN A 311 3.70 1.65 -8.29
C GLN A 311 4.90 2.57 -8.57
N ILE A 312 6.08 2.25 -8.01
CA ILE A 312 7.33 2.96 -8.33
C ILE A 312 7.60 2.88 -9.84
N PHE A 313 7.47 1.69 -10.43
CA PHE A 313 7.74 1.48 -11.85
C PHE A 313 6.72 2.12 -12.80
N ARG A 314 5.51 2.40 -12.32
CA ARG A 314 4.53 3.24 -13.03
C ARG A 314 4.94 4.71 -13.11
N LYS A 315 5.94 5.14 -12.32
CA LYS A 315 6.43 6.52 -12.28
C LYS A 315 5.29 7.49 -11.92
N ARG A 316 4.47 7.08 -10.94
CA ARG A 316 3.32 7.84 -10.42
C ARG A 316 3.24 7.73 -8.90
N GLY A 317 2.78 8.81 -8.27
CA GLY A 317 2.31 8.81 -6.89
C GLY A 317 0.95 8.13 -6.72
N ALA A 318 0.72 7.53 -5.55
CA ALA A 318 -0.54 6.90 -5.17
C ALA A 318 -0.62 6.59 -3.67
N GLN A 319 -1.84 6.49 -3.16
CA GLN A 319 -2.14 5.84 -1.90
C GLN A 319 -2.57 4.40 -2.18
N LEU A 320 -1.78 3.43 -1.72
CA LEU A 320 -1.95 2.00 -2.00
C LEU A 320 -2.59 1.32 -0.80
N ILE A 321 -3.79 0.76 -0.98
CA ILE A 321 -4.45 -0.08 0.04
C ILE A 321 -4.21 -1.53 -0.32
N ILE A 322 -3.64 -2.32 0.60
CA ILE A 322 -3.20 -3.68 0.29
C ILE A 322 -3.80 -4.65 1.32
N PRO A 323 -4.83 -5.45 0.96
CA PRO A 323 -5.39 -5.62 -0.38
C PRO A 323 -6.40 -4.52 -0.77
N ASP A 324 -6.50 -4.20 -2.07
CA ASP A 324 -7.33 -3.10 -2.61
C ASP A 324 -8.82 -3.19 -2.23
N LYS A 325 -9.33 -4.41 -2.05
CA LYS A 325 -10.70 -4.68 -1.59
C LYS A 325 -11.06 -4.01 -0.25
N GLN A 326 -10.06 -3.59 0.53
CA GLN A 326 -10.26 -2.90 1.81
C GLN A 326 -10.21 -1.37 1.69
N SER A 327 -10.12 -0.82 0.46
CA SER A 327 -10.08 0.63 0.24
C SER A 327 -11.28 1.36 0.85
N SER A 328 -12.48 0.78 0.81
CA SER A 328 -13.67 1.40 1.42
C SER A 328 -13.59 1.53 2.94
N LEU A 329 -12.79 0.69 3.62
CA LEU A 329 -12.62 0.72 5.07
C LEU A 329 -11.76 1.89 5.55
N THR A 330 -10.97 2.52 4.67
CA THR A 330 -10.16 3.69 5.07
C THR A 330 -11.03 4.90 5.39
N GLY A 331 -12.22 4.98 4.77
CA GLY A 331 -13.22 6.02 5.02
C GLY A 331 -13.87 5.97 6.40
N ILE A 332 -13.60 4.93 7.21
CA ILE A 332 -14.16 4.77 8.57
C ILE A 332 -13.91 5.97 9.48
N ARG A 333 -12.83 6.73 9.24
CA ARG A 333 -12.51 7.94 10.01
C ARG A 333 -13.54 9.06 9.83
N GLY A 334 -14.28 9.07 8.73
CA GLY A 334 -15.37 10.02 8.44
C GLY A 334 -16.77 9.47 8.70
N TRP A 335 -16.92 8.24 9.19
CA TRP A 335 -18.24 7.66 9.47
C TRP A 335 -18.88 8.23 10.74
N PRO A 336 -20.23 8.18 10.85
CA PRO A 336 -20.91 8.47 12.11
C PRO A 336 -20.35 7.61 13.27
N THR A 337 -20.19 8.23 14.44
CA THR A 337 -19.54 7.61 15.61
C THR A 337 -20.16 6.28 15.99
N TRP A 338 -21.49 6.16 15.98
CA TRP A 338 -22.19 4.93 16.37
C TRP A 338 -21.81 3.74 15.48
N LEU A 339 -21.71 3.95 14.15
CA LEU A 339 -21.37 2.90 13.19
C LEU A 339 -19.91 2.47 13.34
N LYS A 340 -19.03 3.46 13.53
CA LYS A 340 -17.61 3.23 13.81
C LYS A 340 -17.42 2.41 15.09
N VAL A 341 -18.12 2.75 16.18
CA VAL A 341 -18.04 2.03 17.45
C VAL A 341 -18.50 0.58 17.31
N ILE A 342 -19.63 0.32 16.64
CA ILE A 342 -20.12 -1.05 16.39
C ILE A 342 -19.06 -1.89 15.66
N LEU A 343 -18.47 -1.34 14.61
CA LEU A 343 -17.45 -2.05 13.84
C LEU A 343 -16.17 -2.29 14.67
N LEU A 344 -15.69 -1.26 15.39
CA LEU A 344 -14.49 -1.38 16.22
C LEU A 344 -14.68 -2.36 17.38
N ASP A 345 -15.86 -2.43 17.97
CA ASP A 345 -16.18 -3.38 19.05
C ASP A 345 -16.19 -4.84 18.54
N GLN A 346 -16.74 -5.07 17.35
CA GLN A 346 -16.67 -6.39 16.68
C GLN A 346 -15.23 -6.80 16.35
N LEU A 347 -14.41 -5.86 15.86
CA LEU A 347 -13.00 -6.13 15.58
C LEU A 347 -12.19 -6.33 16.87
N GLY A 348 -12.47 -5.52 17.90
CA GLY A 348 -11.81 -5.57 19.20
C GLY A 348 -12.08 -6.88 19.94
N SER A 349 -13.34 -7.30 20.03
CA SER A 349 -13.74 -8.58 20.66
C SER A 349 -13.19 -9.81 19.93
N SER A 350 -12.97 -9.72 18.63
CA SER A 350 -12.31 -10.79 17.86
C SER A 350 -10.81 -10.83 18.13
N SER A 351 -10.18 -9.66 18.29
CA SER A 351 -8.72 -9.53 18.48
C SER A 351 -8.29 -9.77 19.93
N SER A 352 -9.16 -9.55 20.92
CA SER A 352 -8.84 -9.78 22.33
C SER A 352 -8.78 -11.27 22.70
N LYS A 353 -9.46 -12.14 21.93
CA LYS A 353 -9.45 -13.61 22.08
C LYS A 353 -8.19 -14.26 21.48
N VAL A 354 -7.43 -13.50 20.72
CA VAL A 354 -6.22 -13.92 20.01
C VAL A 354 -5.04 -13.67 20.96
N GLY A 355 -4.53 -14.73 21.60
CA GLY A 355 -3.45 -14.66 22.59
C GLY A 355 -3.90 -14.51 24.05
N SER A 356 -5.02 -15.14 24.42
CA SER A 356 -5.39 -15.48 25.81
C SER A 356 -5.21 -16.96 26.06
#